data_AF-A0A972WYK5-F1
#
_entry.id   AF-A0A972WYK5-F1
#
_cell.length_a   1.000
_cell.length_b   1.000
_cell.length_c   1.000
_cell.angle_alpha   90.00
_cell.angle_beta   90.00
_cell.angle_gamma   90.00
#
_symmetry.space_group_name_H-M   'P 1'
#
loop_
_entity.id
_entity.type
_entity.pdbx_description
1 polymer ?
#
loop_
_entity_poly.entity_id
_entity_poly.type
_entity_poly.pdbx_seq_one_letter_code
_entity_poly.pdbx_strand_id
1 'polypeptide(L)' 'GWMRGAVVDFIDLQWFPVFNIADSAVTIGAACLIFGAFNARVRP' A
#
# COMPACT_ATOMS: atom_id res chain seq x y z
N GLY A 1 -22.54 -0.09 16.77
CA GLY A 1 -21.61 -1.23 16.85
C GLY A 1 -20.23 -0.78 16.43
N TRP A 2 -19.19 -1.36 17.01
CA TRP A 2 -17.81 -1.28 16.48
C TRP A 2 -17.76 -1.80 15.04
N MET A 3 -16.80 -1.31 14.23
CA MET A 3 -16.66 -1.58 12.78
C MET A 3 -17.88 -1.17 11.94
N ARG A 4 -18.03 0.15 11.70
CA ARG A 4 -19.17 0.77 10.99
C ARG A 4 -19.20 0.56 9.46
N GLY A 5 -18.56 -0.49 8.93
CA GLY A 5 -18.54 -0.77 7.49
C GLY A 5 -17.77 0.25 6.64
N ALA A 6 -16.94 1.10 7.26
CA ALA A 6 -16.12 2.10 6.59
C ALA A 6 -14.68 1.98 7.06
N VAL A 7 -13.74 2.20 6.13
CA VAL A 7 -12.31 2.31 6.41
C VAL A 7 -12.03 3.73 6.93
N VAL A 8 -11.08 3.85 7.86
CA VAL A 8 -10.68 5.14 8.43
C VAL A 8 -9.38 5.57 7.80
N ASP A 9 -9.45 6.65 7.02
CA ASP A 9 -8.30 7.29 6.39
C ASP A 9 -7.94 8.56 7.16
N PHE A 10 -6.64 8.79 7.36
CA PHE A 10 -6.16 9.85 8.26
C PHE A 10 -4.85 10.52 7.81
N ILE A 11 -4.21 10.02 6.74
CA ILE A 11 -3.01 10.64 6.18
C ILE A 11 -3.43 11.48 4.98
N ASP A 12 -3.33 12.80 5.12
CA ASP A 12 -3.73 13.78 4.09
C ASP A 12 -2.50 14.57 3.60
N LEU A 13 -2.19 14.45 2.31
CA LEU A 13 -1.10 15.18 1.65
C LEU A 13 -1.60 16.42 0.90
N GLN A 14 -2.90 16.73 0.96
CA GLN A 14 -3.61 17.84 0.31
C GLN A 14 -3.70 17.79 -1.23
N TRP A 15 -2.76 17.15 -1.92
CA TRP A 15 -2.77 16.99 -3.39
C TRP A 15 -3.00 15.54 -3.85
N PHE A 16 -2.96 14.59 -2.91
CA PHE A 16 -3.17 13.16 -3.13
C PHE A 16 -4.36 12.69 -2.28
N PRO A 17 -5.14 11.66 -2.72
CA PRO A 17 -6.23 11.13 -1.92
C PRO A 17 -5.79 10.74 -0.51
N VAL A 18 -6.63 10.99 0.49
CA VAL A 18 -6.36 10.60 1.88
C VAL A 18 -6.26 9.07 1.95
N PHE A 19 -5.29 8.56 2.70
CA PHE A 19 -5.06 7.11 2.84
C PHE A 19 -4.76 6.73 4.29
N ASN A 20 -4.60 5.42 4.53
CA ASN A 20 -4.25 4.86 5.83
C ASN A 20 -2.95 4.02 5.77
N ILE A 21 -2.51 3.55 6.94
CA ILE A 21 -1.30 2.72 7.06
C ILE A 21 -1.46 1.37 6.34
N ALA A 22 -2.66 0.80 6.26
CA ALA A 22 -2.90 -0.44 5.54
C ALA A 22 -2.67 -0.27 4.04
N ASP A 23 -3.14 0.83 3.44
CA ASP A 23 -2.90 1.14 2.02
C ASP A 23 -1.41 1.28 1.72
N SER A 24 -0.67 1.92 2.64
CA SER A 24 0.78 2.07 2.55
C SER A 24 1.49 0.71 2.59
N ALA A 25 1.10 -0.16 3.52
CA ALA A 25 1.68 -1.51 3.66
C ALA A 25 1.42 -2.37 2.41
N VAL A 26 0.19 -2.33 1.87
CA VAL A 26 -0.16 -3.04 0.63
C VAL A 26 0.66 -2.53 -0.55
N THR A 27 0.76 -1.20 -0.71
CA THR A 27 1.51 -0.58 -1.80
C THR A 27 3.01 -0.91 -1.73
N ILE A 28 3.62 -0.79 -0.55
CA ILE A 28 5.03 -1.13 -0.33
C ILE A 28 5.26 -2.62 -0.56
N GLY A 29 4.38 -3.49 -0.05
CA GLY A 29 4.45 -4.93 -0.27
C GLY A 29 4.41 -5.30 -1.76
N ALA A 30 3.48 -4.70 -2.51
CA ALA A 30 3.40 -4.89 -3.96
C ALA A 30 4.67 -4.41 -4.68
N ALA A 31 5.21 -3.23 -4.31
CA ALA A 31 6.46 -2.72 -4.87
C ALA A 31 7.64 -3.67 -4.60
N CYS A 32 7.75 -4.21 -3.37
CA CYS A 32 8.76 -5.20 -3.01
C CYS A 32 8.62 -6.50 -3.82
N LEU A 33 7.40 -7.01 -4.03
CA LEU A 33 7.16 -8.21 -4.83
C LEU A 33 7.53 -7.99 -6.29
N ILE A 34 7.15 -6.84 -6.87
CA ILE A 34 7.51 -6.46 -8.24
C ILE A 34 9.04 -6.37 -8.38
N PHE A 35 9.71 -5.68 -7.47
CA PHE A 35 11.16 -5.58 -7.45
C PHE A 35 11.81 -6.96 -7.29
N GLY A 36 11.31 -7.80 -6.38
CA GLY A 36 11.75 -9.18 -6.20
C GLY A 36 11.61 -10.01 -7.47
N ALA A 37 10.49 -9.88 -8.19
CA ALA A 37 10.25 -10.57 -9.45
C ALA A 37 11.22 -10.13 -10.56
N PHE A 38 11.53 -8.83 -10.66
CA PHE A 38 12.56 -8.35 -11.59
C PHE A 38 13.94 -8.91 -11.25
N ASN A 39 14.33 -8.91 -9.98
CA ASN A 39 15.61 -9.49 -9.54
C ASN A 39 15.68 -11.00 -9.82
N ALA A 40 14.58 -11.73 -9.59
CA ALA A 40 14.51 -13.16 -9.88
C ALA A 40 14.61 -13.45 -11.38
N ARG A 41 14.01 -12.61 -12.24
CA ARG A 41 14.12 -12.73 -13.70
C ARG A 41 15.54 -12.44 -14.21
N VAL A 42 16.25 -11.50 -13.61
CA VAL A 42 17.59 -11.07 -14.06
C VAL A 42 18.69 -12.05 -13.63
N ARG A 43 18.44 -12.92 -12.65
CA ARG A 43 19.33 -14.01 -12.28
C ARG A 43 19.21 -15.14 -13.33
N PRO A 44 20.29 -15.49 -14.06
CA PRO A 44 20.29 -16.60 -15.02
C PRO A 44 20.10 -17.96 -14.33
#